data_AF-A0A2D9WI90-F1
#
_entry.id   AF-A0A2D9WI90-F1
#
_cell.length_a   1.000
_cell.length_b   1.000
_cell.length_c   1.000
_cell.angle_alpha   90.00
_cell.angle_beta   90.00
_cell.angle_gamma   90.00
#
_symmetry.space_group_name_H-M   'P 1'
#
loop_
_entity.id
_entity.type
_entity.pdbx_description
1 polymer ?
#
loop_
_entity_poly.entity_id
_entity_poly.type
_entity_poly.pdbx_seq_one_letter_code
_entity_poly.pdbx_strand_id
1 'polypeptide(L)'
;MSEDICFEALLEICFWILLNIFFEIGVAVLMSMGYSRMEAEGMLTSSVCLIILVLVVVFELHRRKKLGKAVVLDTDGDGEISEKEWAAAGQDTDEGVDEEDSPSSKDDVSESEKDGDWWEEEK
;
A
#
# COMPACT_ATOMS: atom_id res chain seq x y z
N MET A 1 13.51 -22.70 18.68
CA MET A 1 14.59 -22.32 17.74
C MET A 1 14.63 -23.23 16.52
N SER A 2 14.85 -24.55 16.61
CA SER A 2 14.82 -25.43 15.43
C SER A 2 13.41 -25.68 14.88
N GLU A 3 12.40 -25.69 15.75
CA GLU A 3 11.00 -25.91 15.37
C GLU A 3 10.40 -24.72 14.58
N ASP A 4 10.82 -23.50 14.91
CA ASP A 4 10.39 -22.28 14.21
C ASP A 4 10.90 -22.25 12.76
N ILE A 5 12.17 -22.64 12.55
CA ILE A 5 12.80 -22.74 11.22
C ILE A 5 12.14 -23.84 10.38
N CYS A 6 11.80 -24.98 11.00
CA CYS A 6 11.07 -26.05 10.31
C CYS A 6 9.67 -25.60 9.87
N PHE A 7 8.94 -24.85 10.71
CA PHE A 7 7.61 -24.35 10.37
C PHE A 7 7.66 -23.33 9.23
N GLU A 8 8.63 -22.42 9.25
CA GLU A 8 8.85 -21.43 8.17
C GLU A 8 9.19 -22.11 6.84
N ALA A 9 10.10 -23.09 6.85
CA ALA A 9 10.44 -23.85 5.64
C ALA A 9 9.25 -24.67 5.10
N LEU A 10 8.44 -25.25 5.99
CA LEU A 10 7.23 -25.97 5.59
C LEU A 10 6.20 -25.04 4.95
N LEU A 11 5.97 -23.85 5.54
CA LEU A 11 5.08 -22.85 4.96
C LEU A 11 5.57 -22.36 3.60
N GLU A 12 6.88 -22.12 3.46
CA GLU A 12 7.48 -21.72 2.18
C GLU A 12 7.24 -22.78 1.11
N ILE A 13 7.51 -24.06 1.41
CA ILE A 13 7.27 -25.16 0.46
C ILE A 13 5.77 -25.28 0.13
N CYS A 14 4.89 -25.17 1.13
CA CYS A 14 3.44 -25.18 0.90
C CYS A 14 3.01 -24.04 -0.02
N PHE A 15 3.56 -22.85 0.17
CA PHE A 15 3.30 -21.69 -0.67
C PHE A 15 3.74 -21.93 -2.11
N TRP A 16 4.96 -22.47 -2.33
CA TRP A 16 5.44 -22.82 -3.66
C TRP A 16 4.54 -23.86 -4.36
N ILE A 17 4.06 -24.85 -3.62
CA ILE A 17 3.12 -25.85 -4.14
C ILE A 17 1.80 -25.19 -4.54
N LEU A 18 1.23 -24.34 -3.67
CA LEU A 18 -0.02 -23.63 -3.96
C LEU A 18 0.12 -22.75 -5.19
N LEU A 19 1.21 -22.00 -5.32
CA LEU A 19 1.49 -21.15 -6.47
C LEU A 19 1.54 -21.98 -7.76
N ASN A 20 2.21 -23.13 -7.74
CA ASN A 20 2.28 -24.03 -8.88
C ASN A 20 0.89 -24.56 -9.28
N ILE A 21 0.06 -24.94 -8.30
CA ILE A 21 -1.33 -25.37 -8.55
C ILE A 21 -2.13 -24.24 -9.22
N PHE A 22 -2.05 -23.01 -8.72
CA PHE A 22 -2.73 -21.87 -9.34
C PHE A 22 -2.22 -21.58 -10.75
N PHE A 23 -0.92 -21.73 -10.98
CA PHE A 23 -0.32 -21.58 -12.31
C PHE A 23 -0.90 -22.59 -13.29
N GLU A 24 -0.96 -23.88 -12.92
CA GLU A 24 -1.52 -24.93 -13.76
C GLU A 24 -3.01 -24.70 -14.04
N ILE A 25 -3.79 -24.24 -13.04
CA ILE A 25 -5.19 -23.84 -13.23
C ILE A 25 -5.29 -22.70 -14.24
N GLY A 26 -4.43 -21.69 -14.13
CA GLY A 26 -4.38 -20.57 -15.09
C GLY A 26 -4.09 -21.05 -16.51
N VAL A 27 -3.10 -21.95 -16.67
CA VAL A 27 -2.77 -22.57 -17.96
C VAL A 27 -3.99 -23.33 -18.51
N ALA A 28 -4.66 -24.14 -17.68
CA ALA A 28 -5.85 -24.89 -18.09
C ALA A 28 -7.00 -23.98 -18.54
N VAL A 29 -7.21 -22.84 -17.87
CA VAL A 29 -8.21 -21.83 -18.26
C VAL A 29 -7.86 -21.21 -19.61
N LEU A 30 -6.60 -20.84 -19.83
CA LEU A 30 -6.13 -20.31 -21.11
C LEU A 30 -6.25 -21.34 -22.24
N MET A 31 -5.92 -22.60 -21.97
CA MET A 31 -6.12 -23.68 -22.93
C MET A 31 -7.61 -23.90 -23.24
N SER A 32 -8.50 -23.69 -22.27
CA SER A 32 -9.96 -23.73 -22.48
C SER A 32 -10.46 -22.59 -23.37
N MET A 33 -9.73 -21.48 -23.46
CA MET A 33 -9.98 -20.37 -24.39
C MET A 33 -9.41 -20.61 -25.79
N GLY A 34 -8.74 -21.74 -26.02
CA GLY A 34 -8.20 -22.14 -27.32
C GLY A 34 -6.71 -21.84 -27.53
N TYR A 35 -6.00 -21.38 -26.51
CA TYR A 35 -4.55 -21.18 -26.58
C TYR A 35 -3.79 -22.51 -26.52
N SER A 36 -2.66 -22.59 -27.23
CA SER A 36 -1.75 -23.73 -27.07
C SER A 36 -1.05 -23.67 -25.71
N ARG A 37 -0.56 -24.83 -25.22
CA ARG A 37 0.11 -24.91 -23.92
C ARG A 37 1.30 -23.95 -23.80
N MET A 38 2.13 -23.90 -24.84
CA MET A 38 3.30 -23.01 -24.88
C MET A 38 2.92 -21.53 -24.85
N GLU A 39 1.84 -21.15 -25.54
CA GLU A 39 1.35 -19.77 -25.53
C GLU A 39 0.75 -19.40 -24.17
N ALA A 40 -0.01 -20.29 -23.55
CA ALA A 40 -0.61 -20.08 -22.23
C ALA A 40 0.46 -19.91 -21.14
N GLU A 41 1.44 -20.83 -21.10
CA GLU A 41 2.57 -20.75 -20.16
C GLU A 41 3.41 -19.50 -20.39
N GLY A 42 3.70 -19.17 -21.65
CA GLY A 42 4.44 -17.96 -22.02
C GLY A 42 3.71 -16.67 -21.65
N MET A 43 2.38 -16.62 -21.83
CA MET A 43 1.57 -15.46 -21.48
C MET A 43 1.51 -15.24 -19.96
N LEU A 44 1.28 -16.28 -19.18
CA LEU A 44 1.28 -16.16 -17.71
C LEU A 44 2.65 -15.76 -17.19
N THR A 45 3.71 -16.42 -17.67
CA THR A 45 5.08 -16.11 -17.22
C THR A 45 5.48 -14.68 -17.60
N SER A 46 5.18 -14.25 -18.82
CA SER A 46 5.46 -12.87 -19.25
C SER A 46 4.66 -11.84 -18.45
N SER A 47 3.39 -12.11 -18.13
CA SER A 47 2.57 -11.22 -17.30
C SER A 47 3.16 -11.03 -15.89
N VAL A 48 3.62 -12.12 -15.26
CA VAL A 48 4.27 -12.07 -13.94
C VAL A 48 5.58 -11.28 -14.01
N CYS A 49 6.40 -11.52 -15.04
CA CYS A 49 7.64 -10.76 -15.26
C CYS A 49 7.37 -9.26 -15.41
N LEU A 50 6.34 -8.86 -16.16
CA LEU A 50 5.96 -7.45 -16.32
C LEU A 50 5.53 -6.81 -14.99
N ILE A 51 4.74 -7.51 -14.18
CA ILE A 51 4.33 -7.03 -12.86
C ILE A 51 5.56 -6.78 -11.97
N ILE A 52 6.51 -7.71 -11.95
CA ILE A 52 7.76 -7.56 -11.17
C ILE A 52 8.55 -6.33 -11.66
N LEU A 53 8.69 -6.14 -12.96
CA LEU A 53 9.38 -4.98 -13.52
C LEU A 53 8.70 -3.66 -13.12
N VAL A 54 7.37 -3.60 -13.17
CA VAL A 54 6.61 -2.42 -12.74
C VAL A 54 6.83 -2.15 -11.25
N LEU A 55 6.79 -3.18 -10.40
CA LEU A 55 7.05 -3.03 -8.97
C LEU A 55 8.46 -2.50 -8.69
N VAL A 56 9.47 -3.00 -9.40
CA VAL A 56 10.85 -2.50 -9.30
C VAL A 56 10.94 -1.03 -9.69
N VAL A 57 10.29 -0.63 -10.79
CA VAL A 57 10.26 0.77 -11.24
C VAL A 57 9.55 1.65 -10.21
N VAL A 58 8.39 1.23 -9.69
CA VAL A 58 7.66 1.97 -8.66
C VAL A 58 8.47 2.09 -7.37
N PHE A 59 9.15 1.01 -6.97
CA PHE A 59 10.05 1.02 -5.82
C PHE A 59 11.20 2.01 -6.01
N GLU A 60 11.82 2.02 -7.19
CA GLU A 60 12.90 2.94 -7.54
C GLU A 60 12.41 4.40 -7.57
N LEU A 61 11.20 4.66 -8.10
CA LEU A 61 10.58 5.99 -8.04
C LEU A 61 10.27 6.42 -6.61
N HIS A 62 9.74 5.52 -5.77
CA HIS A 62 9.53 5.77 -4.34
C HIS A 62 10.85 6.04 -3.61
N ARG A 63 11.90 5.30 -3.94
CA ARG A 63 13.25 5.51 -3.40
C ARG A 63 13.78 6.88 -3.80
N ARG A 64 13.62 7.28 -5.06
CA ARG A 64 14.01 8.61 -5.55
C ARG A 64 13.23 9.74 -4.88
N LYS A 65 11.92 9.56 -4.62
CA LYS A 65 11.14 10.53 -3.85
C LYS A 65 11.63 10.68 -2.42
N LYS A 66 11.98 9.57 -1.76
CA LYS A 66 12.59 9.59 -0.42
C LYS A 66 13.97 10.25 -0.43
N LEU A 67 14.81 9.96 -1.43
CA LEU A 67 16.11 10.59 -1.60
C LEU A 67 15.98 12.09 -1.94
N GLY A 68 15.01 12.49 -2.76
CA GLY A 68 14.78 13.90 -3.08
C GLY A 68 14.30 14.71 -1.87
N LYS A 69 13.44 14.13 -1.03
CA LYS A 69 13.05 14.76 0.24
C LYS A 69 14.23 14.81 1.23
N ALA A 70 15.05 13.76 1.27
CA ALA A 70 16.26 13.74 2.08
C ALA A 70 17.30 14.78 1.63
N VAL A 71 17.52 14.95 0.32
CA VAL A 71 18.44 15.95 -0.26
C VAL A 71 17.95 17.39 -0.02
N VAL A 72 16.65 17.62 0.10
CA VAL A 72 16.11 18.96 0.44
C VAL A 72 16.26 19.28 1.94
N LEU A 73 16.28 18.26 2.78
CA LEU A 73 16.49 18.38 4.23
C LEU A 73 17.98 18.49 4.60
N ASP A 74 18.84 17.79 3.86
CA ASP A 74 20.30 17.84 3.98
C ASP A 74 20.82 19.18 3.44
N THR A 75 20.94 20.16 4.34
CA THR A 75 21.24 21.56 4.04
C THR A 75 22.75 21.81 4.03
N ASP A 76 23.49 21.01 4.79
CA ASP A 76 24.95 21.08 4.86
C ASP A 76 25.67 20.10 3.92
N GLY A 77 24.93 19.19 3.28
CA GLY A 77 25.38 18.33 2.19
C GLY A 77 26.27 17.18 2.66
N ASP A 78 26.17 16.80 3.93
CA ASP A 78 26.97 15.74 4.53
C ASP A 78 26.37 14.34 4.32
N GLY A 79 25.14 14.26 3.80
CA GLY A 79 24.42 13.04 3.46
C GLY A 79 23.64 12.41 4.62
N GLU A 80 23.64 13.01 5.81
CA GLU A 80 22.88 12.58 6.99
C GLU A 80 21.93 13.67 7.48
N ILE A 81 20.63 13.38 7.55
CA ILE A 81 19.67 14.38 8.05
C ILE A 81 19.77 14.48 9.57
N SER A 82 20.35 15.56 10.08
CA SER A 82 20.49 15.79 11.52
C SER A 82 19.19 16.26 12.17
N GLU A 83 19.03 16.08 13.49
CA GLU A 83 17.85 16.57 14.23
C GLU A 83 17.62 18.09 14.07
N LYS A 84 18.69 18.85 13.80
CA LYS A 84 18.61 20.30 13.57
C LYS A 84 18.02 20.65 12.21
N GLU A 85 18.29 19.84 11.19
CA GLU A 85 17.75 20.01 9.85
C GLU A 85 16.28 19.59 9.78
N TRP A 86 15.92 18.52 10.51
CA TRP A 86 14.52 18.18 10.76
C TRP A 86 13.76 19.32 11.44
N ALA A 87 14.37 19.97 12.43
CA ALA A 87 13.76 21.10 13.14
C ALA A 87 13.64 22.36 12.26
N ALA A 88 14.62 22.62 11.38
CA ALA A 88 14.57 23.74 10.44
C ALA A 88 13.45 23.57 9.40
N ALA A 89 13.32 22.38 8.81
CA ALA A 89 12.22 22.09 7.87
C ALA A 89 10.83 22.07 8.54
N GLY A 90 10.76 21.84 9.85
CA GLY A 90 9.53 21.91 10.64
C GLY A 90 9.06 23.33 10.98
N GLN A 91 9.86 24.37 10.69
CA GLN A 91 9.51 25.77 10.95
C GLN A 91 9.10 26.56 9.71
N ASP A 92 9.36 26.05 8.50
CA ASP A 92 9.04 26.73 7.23
C ASP A 92 7.80 26.16 6.54
N THR A 93 6.92 25.48 7.30
CA THR A 93 5.57 25.14 6.80
C THR A 93 4.58 26.22 7.21
N ASP A 94 4.85 27.45 6.80
CA ASP A 94 3.83 28.49 6.63
C ASP A 94 3.88 28.94 5.17
N GLU A 95 3.47 28.02 4.29
CA GLU A 95 2.79 28.30 3.01
C GLU A 95 2.28 26.97 2.44
N GLY A 96 1.10 26.55 2.91
CA GLY A 96 0.21 25.63 2.20
C GLY A 96 0.45 24.13 2.38
N VAL A 97 0.31 23.62 3.61
CA VAL A 97 -0.03 22.20 3.84
C VAL A 97 -1.49 22.11 4.27
N ASP A 98 -2.35 21.74 3.33
CA ASP A 98 -3.66 21.16 3.61
C ASP A 98 -3.46 19.73 4.16
N GLU A 99 -3.09 19.61 5.43
CA GLU A 99 -3.23 18.37 6.22
C GLU A 99 -3.46 18.81 7.69
N GLU A 100 -4.70 19.16 8.03
CA GLU A 100 -5.14 19.30 9.42
C GLU A 100 -5.94 18.05 9.78
N ASP A 101 -5.28 17.14 10.50
CA ASP A 101 -5.94 16.10 11.26
C ASP A 101 -5.78 16.37 12.76
N SER A 102 -6.91 16.74 13.39
CA SER A 102 -7.30 16.55 14.81
C SER A 102 -6.72 17.51 15.89
N PRO A 103 -7.28 17.61 17.14
CA PRO A 103 -8.63 17.34 17.69
C PRO A 103 -9.15 18.49 18.63
N SER A 104 -10.46 18.58 18.93
CA SER A 104 -10.96 19.52 19.97
C SER A 104 -12.17 19.01 20.77
N SER A 105 -11.89 18.73 22.04
CA SER A 105 -12.70 18.70 23.29
C SER A 105 -14.20 18.34 23.29
N LYS A 106 -14.51 17.37 24.17
CA LYS A 106 -15.82 17.15 24.81
C LYS A 106 -16.21 18.31 25.74
N ASP A 107 -17.50 18.26 26.11
CA ASP A 107 -18.21 18.96 27.20
C ASP A 107 -18.82 20.32 26.76
N ASP A 108 -20.10 20.65 26.93
CA ASP A 108 -21.23 20.00 27.61
C ASP A 108 -22.52 20.84 27.38
N VAL A 109 -23.70 20.27 27.70
CA VAL A 109 -25.01 20.94 28.03
C VAL A 109 -25.89 21.42 26.84
N SER A 110 -27.19 21.07 26.70
CA SER A 110 -28.13 20.25 27.50
C SER A 110 -29.50 20.05 26.79
N GLU A 111 -30.25 19.05 27.29
CA GLU A 111 -31.74 18.90 27.30
C GLU A 111 -32.46 18.65 25.96
N SER A 112 -32.84 17.41 25.67
CA SER A 112 -34.11 16.75 26.06
C SER A 112 -35.35 17.37 25.39
N GLU A 113 -35.92 16.67 24.42
CA GLU A 113 -37.37 16.45 24.36
C GLU A 113 -37.70 15.28 23.42
N LYS A 114 -38.57 14.40 23.95
CA LYS A 114 -39.29 13.37 23.22
C LYS A 114 -40.47 14.03 22.47
N ASP A 115 -41.13 13.20 21.66
CA ASP A 115 -42.42 13.40 20.99
C ASP A 115 -42.23 13.84 19.52
N GLY A 116 -42.65 13.10 18.49
CA GLY A 116 -43.85 12.28 18.37
C GLY A 116 -44.98 13.13 17.79
N ASP A 117 -45.12 13.17 16.45
CA ASP A 117 -46.38 13.31 15.68
C ASP A 117 -46.09 13.49 14.18
N TRP A 118 -46.48 12.55 13.30
CA TRP A 118 -47.84 12.22 12.79
C TRP A 118 -48.27 13.21 11.66
N TRP A 119 -48.15 12.73 10.41
CA TRP A 119 -48.74 13.15 9.12
C TRP A 119 -48.70 14.62 8.68
N GLU A 120 -48.37 14.86 7.40
CA GLU A 120 -49.28 15.55 6.47
C GLU A 120 -49.10 15.01 5.04
N GLU A 121 -50.24 14.62 4.47
CA GLU A 121 -50.49 14.44 3.03
C GLU A 121 -50.42 15.80 2.30
N GLU A 122 -50.63 15.76 0.98
CA GLU A 122 -50.75 16.85 -0.02
C GLU A 122 -49.52 16.92 -0.95
N LYS A 123 -49.58 16.62 -2.25
CA LYS A 123 -50.66 16.61 -3.26
C LYS A 123 -50.32 15.64 -4.38
#